data_AF-A0A5F8HJK4-F1
#
_entry.id   AF-A0A5F8HJK4-F1
#
_cell.length_a   1.000
_cell.length_b   1.000
_cell.length_c   1.000
_cell.angle_alpha   90.00
_cell.angle_beta   90.00
_cell.angle_gamma   90.00
#
_symmetry.space_group_name_H-M   'P 1'
#
loop_
_entity.id
_entity.type
_entity.pdbx_description
1 polymer ?
#
loop_
_entity_poly.entity_id
_entity_poly.type
_entity_poly.pdbx_seq_one_letter_code
_entity_poly.pdbx_strand_id
1 'polypeptide(L)'
;MMMTMMMLIWNHRDSRMTIFEQENFLGRKGELSDDYPSLQAMGWENNEVGSFRVHCGAWVCSQYPGYRGYQYVLECDHHSGDYKHFREWGSHAQTFQIQSIRRIQQ
;
A
#
# COMPACT_ATOMS: atom_id res chain seq x y z
N MET A 1 18.89 -9.35 -18.75
CA MET A 1 18.53 -8.31 -19.75
C MET A 1 17.03 -8.02 -19.84
N MET A 2 16.12 -8.87 -19.30
CA MET A 2 14.67 -8.59 -19.29
C MET A 2 14.19 -7.80 -18.05
N MET A 3 14.92 -7.85 -16.93
CA MET A 3 14.56 -7.12 -15.71
C MET A 3 14.76 -5.59 -15.84
N THR A 4 15.66 -5.14 -16.70
CA THR A 4 15.98 -3.71 -16.86
C THR A 4 14.97 -2.99 -17.76
N MET A 5 14.31 -3.70 -18.69
CA MET A 5 13.38 -3.07 -19.64
C MET A 5 12.01 -2.75 -19.01
N MET A 6 11.67 -3.42 -17.89
CA MET A 6 10.47 -3.11 -17.09
C MET A 6 10.73 -2.02 -16.05
N MET A 7 11.97 -1.54 -15.85
CA MET A 7 12.27 -0.45 -14.91
C MET A 7 12.06 0.94 -15.52
N LEU A 8 12.09 1.09 -16.84
CA LEU A 8 11.95 2.39 -17.51
C LEU A 8 10.51 2.93 -17.52
N ILE A 9 9.52 2.13 -17.08
CA ILE A 9 8.10 2.50 -17.06
C ILE A 9 7.61 2.86 -15.64
N TRP A 10 8.41 2.56 -14.59
CA TRP A 10 8.10 2.90 -13.20
C TRP A 10 8.77 4.21 -12.82
N ASN A 11 8.28 5.31 -13.37
CA ASN A 11 8.66 6.63 -12.89
C ASN A 11 8.17 6.74 -11.43
N HIS A 12 9.08 6.79 -10.46
CA HIS A 12 8.72 6.85 -9.04
C HIS A 12 7.80 8.04 -8.71
N ARG A 13 7.86 9.09 -9.55
CA ARG A 13 6.97 10.27 -9.52
C ARG A 13 5.48 9.94 -9.78
N ASP A 14 5.19 8.81 -10.42
CA ASP A 14 3.82 8.37 -10.73
C ASP A 14 3.30 7.31 -9.75
N SER A 15 4.03 6.99 -8.68
CA SER A 15 3.58 6.04 -7.66
C SER A 15 2.23 6.48 -7.10
N ARG A 16 1.23 5.61 -7.20
CA ARG A 16 -0.14 5.91 -6.79
C ARG A 16 -0.85 4.67 -6.27
N MET A 17 -1.47 4.80 -5.11
CA MET A 17 -2.25 3.75 -4.48
C MET A 17 -3.57 4.30 -3.93
N THR A 18 -4.60 3.46 -3.91
CA THR A 18 -5.84 3.73 -3.19
C THR A 18 -5.98 2.77 -2.02
N ILE A 19 -6.30 3.31 -0.85
CA ILE A 19 -6.68 2.54 0.34
C ILE A 19 -8.18 2.61 0.56
N PHE A 20 -8.74 1.53 1.10
CA PHE A 20 -10.17 1.41 1.40
C PHE A 20 -10.37 0.95 2.84
N GLU A 21 -11.41 1.46 3.50
CA GLU A 21 -11.74 1.07 4.88
C GLU A 21 -12.11 -0.41 5.00
N GLN A 22 -12.77 -0.96 3.99
CA GLN A 22 -13.26 -2.34 4.00
C GLN A 22 -12.56 -3.19 2.94
N GLU A 23 -12.71 -4.50 3.07
CA GLU A 23 -12.30 -5.47 2.06
C GLU A 23 -13.06 -5.26 0.75
N ASN A 24 -12.55 -5.84 -0.34
CA ASN A 24 -13.18 -5.79 -1.68
C ASN A 24 -13.44 -4.38 -2.22
N PHE A 25 -12.62 -3.39 -1.82
CA PHE A 25 -12.67 -2.01 -2.29
C PHE A 25 -13.93 -1.24 -1.90
N LEU A 26 -14.45 -1.51 -0.70
CA LEU A 26 -15.66 -0.91 -0.16
C LEU A 26 -15.36 0.13 0.92
N GLY A 27 -16.36 0.96 1.26
CA GLY A 27 -16.27 2.00 2.28
C GLY A 27 -15.58 3.28 1.80
N ARG A 28 -15.11 4.10 2.74
CA ARG A 28 -14.34 5.31 2.40
C ARG A 28 -13.04 4.92 1.73
N LYS A 29 -12.58 5.75 0.80
CA LYS A 29 -11.29 5.60 0.14
C LYS A 29 -10.37 6.80 0.36
N GLY A 30 -9.06 6.55 0.32
CA GLY A 30 -8.01 7.56 0.30
C GLY A 30 -7.05 7.31 -0.85
N GLU A 31 -6.65 8.36 -1.56
CA GLU A 31 -5.65 8.28 -2.62
C GLU A 31 -4.30 8.76 -2.09
N LEU A 32 -3.26 7.99 -2.38
CA LEU A 32 -1.91 8.17 -1.87
C LEU A 32 -0.95 8.34 -3.06
N SER A 33 -0.23 9.46 -3.08
CA SER A 33 0.85 9.74 -4.03
C SER A 33 2.22 9.92 -3.34
N ASP A 34 2.23 10.04 -2.01
CA ASP A 34 3.39 10.40 -1.21
C ASP A 34 3.60 9.45 -0.03
N ASP A 35 4.65 9.71 0.74
CA ASP A 35 4.96 8.91 1.93
C ASP A 35 4.22 9.47 3.14
N TYR A 36 3.55 8.59 3.88
CA TYR A 36 2.74 8.93 5.04
C TYR A 36 3.25 8.20 6.28
N PRO A 37 4.08 8.85 7.12
CA PRO A 37 4.53 8.28 8.38
C PRO A 37 3.39 8.11 9.40
N SER A 38 2.23 8.73 9.16
CA SER A 38 0.99 8.55 9.94
C SER A 38 -0.21 8.72 9.01
N LEU A 39 -1.04 7.67 8.87
CA LEU A 39 -2.29 7.75 8.12
C LEU A 39 -3.31 8.66 8.81
N GLN A 40 -3.29 8.70 10.14
CA GLN A 40 -4.15 9.58 10.93
C GLN A 40 -3.84 11.05 10.67
N ALA A 41 -2.56 11.41 10.51
CA ALA A 41 -2.16 12.76 10.13
C ALA A 41 -2.60 13.16 8.71
N MET A 42 -2.80 12.17 7.83
CA MET A 42 -3.40 12.37 6.50
C MET A 42 -4.92 12.58 6.54
N GLY A 43 -5.57 12.26 7.67
CA GLY A 43 -7.02 12.34 7.85
C GLY A 43 -7.73 10.98 7.72
N TRP A 44 -7.00 9.87 7.75
CA TRP A 44 -7.55 8.53 7.86
C TRP A 44 -7.98 8.26 9.31
N GLU A 45 -9.28 8.08 9.55
CA GLU A 45 -9.84 8.07 10.91
C GLU A 45 -9.61 6.74 11.64
N ASN A 46 -9.45 5.63 10.92
CA ASN A 46 -9.27 4.30 11.50
C ASN A 46 -7.77 3.93 11.59
N ASN A 47 -7.44 2.93 12.42
CA ASN A 47 -6.12 2.30 12.46
C ASN A 47 -5.99 1.13 11.47
N GLU A 48 -7.06 0.85 10.73
CA GLU A 48 -7.17 -0.29 9.83
C GLU A 48 -7.36 0.16 8.38
N VAL A 49 -6.90 -0.68 7.47
CA VAL A 49 -7.17 -0.58 6.03
C VAL A 49 -7.66 -1.96 5.59
N GLY A 50 -8.82 -2.04 4.94
CA GLY A 50 -9.43 -3.31 4.56
C GLY A 50 -8.94 -3.85 3.22
N SER A 51 -8.63 -2.98 2.26
CA SER A 51 -8.10 -3.37 0.95
C SER A 51 -7.28 -2.27 0.28
N PHE A 52 -6.46 -2.67 -0.70
CA PHE A 52 -5.55 -1.79 -1.43
C PHE A 52 -5.68 -1.98 -2.93
N ARG A 53 -5.57 -0.87 -3.67
CA ARG A 53 -5.36 -0.89 -5.12
C ARG A 53 -4.09 -0.13 -5.47
N VAL A 54 -3.06 -0.84 -5.90
CA VAL A 54 -1.79 -0.26 -6.36
C VAL A 54 -1.91 0.03 -7.86
N HIS A 55 -2.06 1.30 -8.21
CA HIS A 55 -2.13 1.71 -9.62
C HIS A 55 -0.74 1.82 -10.24
N CYS A 56 0.21 2.32 -9.45
CA CYS A 56 1.61 2.50 -9.82
C CYS A 56 2.51 2.64 -8.57
N GLY A 57 3.83 2.58 -8.71
CA GLY A 57 4.79 2.27 -7.66
C GLY A 57 4.74 0.86 -7.06
N ALA A 58 5.69 0.62 -6.17
CA ALA A 58 5.62 -0.38 -5.12
C ALA A 58 5.60 0.32 -3.76
N TRP A 59 4.93 -0.26 -2.78
CA TRP A 59 4.62 0.38 -1.50
C TRP A 59 4.95 -0.53 -0.33
N VAL A 60 5.36 0.06 0.79
CA VAL A 60 5.47 -0.62 2.08
C VAL A 60 4.41 -0.06 3.01
N CYS A 61 3.51 -0.93 3.45
CA CYS A 61 2.54 -0.64 4.50
C CYS A 61 3.07 -1.17 5.83
N SER A 62 2.89 -0.41 6.90
CA SER A 62 3.41 -0.75 8.24
C SER A 62 2.32 -0.64 9.30
N GLN A 63 2.37 -1.56 10.26
CA GLN A 63 1.37 -1.67 11.32
C GLN A 63 1.24 -0.40 12.19
N TYR A 64 2.37 0.24 12.52
CA TYR A 64 2.41 1.41 13.40
C TYR A 64 2.90 2.67 12.67
N PRO A 65 2.64 3.88 13.22
CA PRO A 65 3.23 5.11 12.71
C PRO A 65 4.75 5.08 12.74
N GLY A 66 5.36 5.80 11.80
CA GLY A 66 6.81 5.87 11.62
C GLY A 66 7.43 4.61 11.04
N TYR A 67 6.68 3.84 10.23
CA TYR A 67 7.14 2.66 9.50
C TYR A 67 7.58 1.48 10.38
N ARG A 68 6.88 1.27 11.51
CA ARG A 68 7.22 0.26 12.52
C ARG A 68 6.23 -0.91 12.55
N GLY A 69 6.64 -1.98 13.21
CA GLY A 69 5.85 -3.21 13.37
C GLY A 69 5.94 -4.11 12.15
N TYR A 70 4.91 -4.91 11.91
CA TYR A 70 4.83 -5.73 10.70
C TYR A 70 4.79 -4.86 9.45
N GLN A 71 5.50 -5.29 8.42
CA GLN A 71 5.61 -4.61 7.13
C GLN A 71 5.11 -5.51 6.01
N TYR A 72 4.43 -4.91 5.04
CA TYR A 72 3.80 -5.58 3.91
C TYR A 72 4.22 -4.85 2.64
N VAL A 73 4.68 -5.59 1.63
CA VAL A 73 5.04 -5.03 0.34
C VAL A 73 3.88 -5.22 -0.62
N LEU A 74 3.44 -4.14 -1.24
CA LEU A 74 2.37 -4.13 -2.23
C LEU A 74 2.94 -3.63 -3.56
N GLU A 75 2.78 -4.43 -4.60
CA GLU A 75 3.30 -4.16 -5.94
C GLU A 75 2.14 -4.12 -6.92
N CYS A 76 2.27 -3.26 -7.91
CA CYS A 76 1.33 -3.07 -9.01
C CYS A 76 1.16 -4.26 -9.96
N ASP A 77 2.22 -5.05 -10.15
CA ASP A 77 2.31 -6.15 -11.09
C ASP A 77 1.87 -7.45 -10.45
N HIS A 78 1.93 -7.52 -9.13
CA HIS A 78 1.37 -8.59 -8.33
C HIS A 78 -0.16 -8.44 -8.20
N HIS A 79 -0.92 -9.51 -8.51
CA HIS A 79 -2.39 -9.50 -8.55
C HIS A 79 -3.01 -8.35 -9.39
N SER A 80 -2.28 -7.82 -10.38
CA SER A 80 -2.68 -6.60 -11.11
C SER A 80 -2.92 -5.39 -10.20
N GLY A 81 -2.25 -5.35 -9.04
CA GLY A 81 -2.35 -4.29 -8.03
C GLY A 81 -3.58 -4.38 -7.13
N ASP A 82 -4.44 -5.39 -7.30
CA ASP A 82 -5.67 -5.56 -6.54
C ASP A 82 -5.44 -6.47 -5.32
N TYR A 83 -5.46 -5.89 -4.11
CA TYR A 83 -5.33 -6.61 -2.84
C TYR A 83 -6.62 -6.48 -2.04
N LYS A 84 -7.53 -7.45 -2.20
CA LYS A 84 -8.92 -7.34 -1.72
C LYS A 84 -9.10 -7.72 -0.26
N HIS A 85 -8.17 -8.48 0.30
CA HIS A 85 -8.26 -9.09 1.62
C HIS A 85 -6.86 -9.21 2.24
N PHE A 86 -6.75 -9.11 3.56
CA PHE A 86 -5.43 -9.16 4.25
C PHE A 86 -4.60 -10.43 3.98
N ARG A 87 -5.25 -11.53 3.58
CA ARG A 87 -4.59 -12.80 3.27
C ARG A 87 -3.76 -12.71 1.99
N GLU A 88 -4.06 -11.74 1.12
CA GLU A 88 -3.36 -11.50 -0.13
C GLU A 88 -2.10 -10.64 0.08
N TRP A 89 -1.89 -10.04 1.26
CA TRP A 89 -0.75 -9.16 1.54
C TRP A 89 0.54 -9.93 1.89
N GLY A 90 0.51 -11.27 1.88
CA GLY A 90 1.70 -12.11 1.99
C GLY A 90 2.32 -12.23 3.39
N SER A 91 1.56 -12.03 4.48
CA SER A 91 2.11 -12.01 5.85
C SER A 91 1.39 -12.95 6.82
N HIS A 92 2.15 -13.46 7.80
CA HIS A 92 1.65 -14.26 8.93
C HIS A 92 0.95 -13.41 9.99
N ALA A 93 1.17 -12.09 10.00
CA ALA A 93 0.49 -11.17 10.88
C ALA A 93 -0.92 -10.92 10.33
N GLN A 94 -1.87 -11.76 10.76
CA GLN A 94 -3.29 -11.74 10.40
C GLN A 94 -4.00 -10.51 10.99
N THR A 95 -3.57 -9.29 10.60
CA THR A 95 -4.11 -8.02 11.09
C THR A 95 -4.35 -7.05 9.94
N PHE A 96 -5.46 -6.31 10.04
CA PHE A 96 -5.79 -5.19 9.16
C PHE A 96 -5.14 -3.87 9.60
N GLN A 97 -4.44 -3.87 10.73
CA GLN A 97 -3.87 -2.66 11.29
C GLN A 97 -2.73 -2.15 10.42
N ILE A 98 -2.92 -0.95 9.86
CA ILE A 98 -1.96 -0.25 9.02
C ILE A 98 -2.03 1.24 9.38
N GLN A 99 -0.90 1.82 9.79
CA GLN A 99 -0.86 3.20 10.29
C GLN A 99 0.23 4.05 9.65
N SER A 100 1.12 3.47 8.82
CA SER A 100 2.00 4.25 7.96
C SER A 100 2.28 3.53 6.65
N ILE A 101 2.53 4.31 5.59
CA ILE A 101 2.69 3.85 4.23
C ILE A 101 3.80 4.66 3.56
N ARG A 102 4.70 4.01 2.82
CA ARG A 102 5.74 4.69 2.03
C ARG A 102 5.96 4.02 0.69
N ARG A 103 6.42 4.79 -0.28
CA ARG A 103 6.87 4.28 -1.58
C ARG A 103 8.21 3.57 -1.44
N ILE A 104 8.40 2.52 -2.24
CA ILE A 104 9.71 1.92 -2.45
C ILE A 104 10.39 2.73 -3.57
N GLN A 105 11.48 3.41 -3.22
CA GLN A 105 12.33 4.11 -4.19
C GLN A 105 13.50 3.17 -4.50
N GLN A 106 13.71 2.87 -5.80
CA GLN A 106 14.92 2.18 -6.27
C GLN A 106 16.02 3.19 -6.55
#